data_AF-A0A3C1PR62-F1
#
_entry.id   AF-A0A3C1PR62-F1
#
_cell.length_a   1.000
_cell.length_b   1.000
_cell.length_c   1.000
_cell.angle_alpha   90.00
_cell.angle_beta   90.00
_cell.angle_gamma   90.00
#
_symmetry.space_group_name_H-M   'P 1'
#
loop_
_entity.id
_entity.type
_entity.pdbx_description
1 polymer ?
#
loop_
_entity_poly.entity_id
_entity_poly.type
_entity_poly.pdbx_seq_one_letter_code
_entity_poly.pdbx_strand_id
1 'polypeptide(L)'
;WHLYSQFFDDGGPIKLTLVFAPNANYKLLGKTTESPKPHMEKDEVFEVMVGYFSTEATFSQKIKVLSEKDFNINLTIEGQACYEKDGKCIMVEGENTFAVKGVKQTAETSGVVTDLK
;
A
#
# COMPACT_ATOMS: atom_id res chain seq x y z
N TRP A 1 12.64 6.72 15.05
CA TRP A 1 11.46 5.84 14.87
C TRP A 1 11.57 5.26 13.48
N HIS A 2 11.37 3.95 13.33
CA HIS A 2 11.40 3.24 12.06
C HIS A 2 10.00 2.68 11.80
N LEU A 3 9.32 3.22 10.80
CA LEU A 3 8.10 2.61 10.26
C LEU A 3 8.51 1.61 9.18
N TYR A 4 8.10 0.36 9.31
CA TYR A 4 8.51 -0.70 8.40
C TYR A 4 7.77 -0.62 7.05
N SER A 5 8.47 -0.91 5.97
CA SER A 5 7.94 -0.95 4.60
C SER A 5 6.92 -2.08 4.41
N GLN A 6 6.09 -1.99 3.37
CA GLN A 6 5.25 -3.10 2.91
C GLN A 6 6.08 -4.22 2.24
N PHE A 7 7.32 -3.92 1.83
CA PHE A 7 8.10 -4.75 0.91
C PHE A 7 9.51 -5.03 1.42
N PHE A 8 9.65 -6.13 2.14
CA PHE A 8 10.94 -6.77 2.44
C PHE A 8 10.71 -8.27 2.69
N ASP A 9 11.73 -9.03 3.07
CA ASP A 9 11.61 -10.48 3.27
C ASP A 9 10.77 -10.82 4.51
N ASP A 10 10.21 -12.02 4.55
CA ASP A 10 9.50 -12.50 5.75
C ASP A 10 10.50 -12.92 6.83
N GLY A 11 10.08 -12.84 8.10
CA GLY A 11 10.90 -13.26 9.24
C GLY A 11 11.58 -12.10 9.94
N GLY A 12 10.82 -11.14 10.45
CA GLY A 12 11.34 -9.98 11.16
C GLY A 12 10.18 -9.14 11.72
N PRO A 13 10.30 -7.80 11.77
CA PRO A 13 9.23 -6.94 12.22
C PRO A 13 8.01 -6.99 11.30
N ILE A 14 6.85 -6.61 11.83
CA ILE A 14 5.58 -6.64 11.07
C ILE A 14 5.59 -5.50 10.05
N LYS A 15 5.54 -5.88 8.76
CA LYS A 15 5.41 -4.99 7.62
C LYS A 15 4.18 -4.11 7.74
N LEU A 16 4.27 -2.87 7.25
CA LEU A 16 3.06 -2.10 7.04
C LEU A 16 2.19 -2.81 6.00
N THR A 17 0.90 -2.90 6.26
CA THR A 17 -0.10 -3.48 5.37
C THR A 17 -1.21 -2.47 5.18
N LEU A 18 -1.54 -2.19 3.91
CA LEU A 18 -2.59 -1.28 3.51
C LEU A 18 -3.70 -2.07 2.83
N VAL A 19 -4.81 -2.23 3.53
CA VAL A 19 -5.96 -3.02 3.06
C VAL A 19 -7.08 -2.08 2.60
N PHE A 20 -7.30 -2.02 1.30
CA PHE A 20 -8.42 -1.30 0.71
C PHE A 20 -9.64 -2.22 0.63
N ALA A 21 -10.74 -1.86 1.30
CA ALA A 21 -11.94 -2.69 1.34
C ALA A 21 -12.54 -2.87 -0.08
N PRO A 22 -12.67 -4.10 -0.59
CA PRO A 22 -13.13 -4.33 -1.95
C PRO A 22 -14.60 -3.95 -2.11
N ASN A 23 -14.94 -3.28 -3.20
CA ASN A 23 -16.32 -3.08 -3.63
C ASN A 23 -16.42 -2.97 -5.16
N ALA A 24 -17.63 -2.98 -5.70
CA ALA A 24 -17.86 -3.01 -7.14
C ALA A 24 -17.53 -1.68 -7.87
N ASN A 25 -17.26 -0.60 -7.14
CA ASN A 25 -17.13 0.75 -7.70
C ASN A 25 -15.70 1.10 -8.14
N TYR A 26 -14.72 0.27 -7.80
CA TYR A 26 -13.33 0.49 -8.21
C TYR A 26 -12.54 -0.82 -8.30
N LYS A 27 -11.38 -0.76 -8.95
CA LYS A 27 -10.35 -1.81 -8.93
C LYS A 27 -9.01 -1.21 -8.57
N LEU A 28 -8.23 -1.91 -7.76
CA LEU A 28 -6.82 -1.57 -7.54
C LEU A 28 -6.02 -1.86 -8.80
N LEU A 29 -5.13 -0.94 -9.17
CA LEU A 29 -4.22 -1.09 -10.30
C LEU A 29 -2.80 -1.32 -9.77
N GLY A 30 -2.41 -2.58 -9.71
CA GLY A 30 -1.11 -2.98 -9.16
C GLY A 30 -1.03 -2.82 -7.63
N LYS A 31 0.19 -2.97 -7.11
CA LYS A 31 0.50 -2.82 -5.68
C LYS A 31 0.66 -1.33 -5.31
N THR A 32 0.44 -1.00 -4.04
CA THR A 32 0.82 0.29 -3.48
C THR A 32 2.31 0.56 -3.70
N THR A 33 2.66 1.78 -4.11
CA THR A 33 4.06 2.21 -4.23
C THR A 33 4.46 3.09 -3.05
N GLU A 34 5.75 3.10 -2.74
CA GLU A 34 6.32 3.82 -1.60
C GLU A 34 7.30 4.90 -2.08
N SER A 35 7.28 6.06 -1.43
CA SER A 35 8.22 7.15 -1.69
C SER A 35 8.59 7.88 -0.38
N PRO A 36 9.88 8.18 -0.11
CA PRO A 36 11.06 7.76 -0.88
C PRO A 36 11.23 6.22 -0.85
N LYS A 37 12.30 5.69 -1.44
CA LYS A 37 12.65 4.27 -1.24
C LYS A 37 12.98 4.04 0.25
N PRO A 38 12.55 2.91 0.84
CA PRO A 38 12.91 2.59 2.23
C PRO A 38 14.43 2.42 2.37
N HIS A 39 14.94 2.72 3.55
CA HIS A 39 16.29 2.28 3.95
C HIS A 39 16.26 0.78 4.15
N MET A 40 17.28 0.08 3.63
CA MET A 40 17.39 -1.37 3.73
C MET A 40 18.54 -1.75 4.65
N GLU A 41 18.27 -2.56 5.66
CA GLU A 41 19.24 -2.99 6.66
C GLU A 41 19.05 -4.48 6.96
N LYS A 42 20.12 -5.20 7.31
CA LYS A 42 20.00 -6.59 7.76
C LYS A 42 19.65 -6.60 9.25
N ASP A 43 18.54 -7.21 9.60
CA ASP A 43 18.17 -7.44 11.00
C ASP A 43 19.15 -8.45 11.64
N GLU A 44 19.71 -8.11 12.80
CA GLU A 44 20.74 -8.93 13.45
C GLU A 44 20.17 -10.20 14.11
N VAL A 45 18.89 -10.20 14.49
CA VAL A 45 18.25 -11.30 15.21
C VAL A 45 17.73 -12.35 14.24
N PHE A 46 17.06 -11.88 13.18
CA PHE A 46 16.41 -12.74 12.22
C PHE A 46 17.20 -12.95 10.94
N GLU A 47 18.29 -12.20 10.77
CA GLU A 47 19.18 -12.27 9.61
C GLU A 47 18.53 -11.96 8.25
N VAL A 48 17.40 -11.25 8.24
CA VAL A 48 16.66 -10.87 7.02
C VAL A 48 16.92 -9.42 6.65
N MET A 49 16.75 -9.09 5.37
CA MET A 49 16.74 -7.68 4.94
C MET A 49 15.40 -7.05 5.34
N VAL A 50 15.46 -5.93 6.04
CA VAL A 50 14.31 -5.15 6.51
C VAL A 50 14.34 -3.77 5.87
N GLY A 51 13.17 -3.32 5.41
CA GLY A 51 12.98 -1.97 4.87
C GLY A 51 12.26 -1.06 5.85
N TYR A 52 12.73 0.17 6.06
CA TYR A 52 12.07 1.15 6.94
C TYR A 52 12.19 2.62 6.49
N PHE A 53 11.37 3.46 7.12
CA PHE A 53 11.34 4.92 6.96
C PHE A 53 11.52 5.62 8.32
N SER A 54 12.34 6.68 8.37
CA SER A 54 12.67 7.37 9.63
C SER A 54 12.11 8.78 9.79
N THR A 55 11.66 9.41 8.69
CA THR A 55 11.20 10.81 8.70
C THR A 55 9.80 10.94 8.11
N GLU A 56 9.65 10.58 6.84
CA GLU A 56 8.39 10.67 6.11
C GLU A 56 8.32 9.52 5.09
N ALA A 57 7.11 9.02 4.88
CA ALA A 57 6.81 8.04 3.83
C ALA A 57 5.45 8.38 3.22
N THR A 58 5.39 8.34 1.89
CA THR A 58 4.18 8.47 1.09
C THR A 58 3.86 7.12 0.46
N PHE A 59 2.64 6.66 0.67
CA PHE A 59 2.10 5.43 0.10
C PHE A 59 1.06 5.81 -0.96
N SER A 60 1.21 5.32 -2.18
CA SER A 60 0.35 5.66 -3.31
C SER A 60 -0.26 4.42 -3.94
N GLN A 61 -1.59 4.32 -3.93
CA GLN A 61 -2.33 3.24 -4.57
C GLN A 61 -3.11 3.79 -5.76
N LYS A 62 -2.84 3.26 -6.95
CA LYS A 62 -3.59 3.60 -8.16
C LYS A 62 -4.90 2.81 -8.20
N ILE A 63 -5.98 3.45 -8.64
CA ILE A 63 -7.29 2.81 -8.80
C ILE A 63 -7.87 3.07 -10.20
N LYS A 64 -8.66 2.12 -10.71
CA LYS A 64 -9.60 2.33 -11.81
C LYS A 64 -10.98 2.55 -11.21
N VAL A 65 -11.59 3.70 -11.50
CA VAL A 65 -12.98 4.00 -11.10
C VAL A 65 -13.95 3.31 -12.05
N LEU A 66 -14.89 2.54 -11.51
CA LEU A 66 -15.87 1.75 -12.26
C LEU A 66 -17.32 2.24 -12.06
N SER A 67 -17.53 3.22 -11.17
CA SER A 67 -18.85 3.76 -10.85
C SER A 67 -19.04 5.15 -11.48
N GLU A 68 -20.27 5.41 -11.97
CA GLU A 68 -20.70 6.76 -12.36
C GLU A 68 -21.21 7.59 -11.18
N LYS A 69 -21.48 6.94 -10.04
CA LYS A 69 -21.90 7.59 -8.79
C LYS A 69 -20.72 7.73 -7.84
N ASP A 70 -20.75 8.78 -7.03
CA ASP A 70 -19.80 8.98 -5.92
C ASP A 70 -19.86 7.80 -4.94
N PHE A 71 -18.69 7.43 -4.42
CA PHE A 71 -18.54 6.29 -3.53
C PHE A 71 -17.36 6.50 -2.58
N ASN A 72 -17.26 5.63 -1.57
CA ASN A 72 -16.17 5.63 -0.62
C ASN A 72 -15.25 4.43 -0.81
N ILE A 73 -13.97 4.64 -0.53
CA ILE A 73 -12.96 3.59 -0.37
C ILE A 73 -12.50 3.63 1.08
N ASN A 74 -12.65 2.51 1.78
CA ASN A 74 -12.18 2.37 3.15
C ASN A 74 -10.79 1.72 3.12
N LEU A 75 -9.86 2.27 3.89
CA LEU A 75 -8.49 1.80 4.06
C LEU A 75 -8.28 1.44 5.53
N THR A 76 -7.79 0.23 5.76
CA THR A 76 -7.23 -0.20 7.04
C THR A 76 -5.72 -0.28 6.93
N ILE A 77 -5.04 0.23 7.95
CA ILE A 77 -3.58 0.32 8.07
C ILE A 77 -3.19 -0.51 9.29
N GLU A 78 -2.29 -1.46 9.11
CA GLU A 78 -1.75 -2.29 10.19
C GLU A 78 -0.24 -2.46 9.99
N GLY A 79 0.53 -2.52 11.08
CA GLY A 79 1.96 -2.76 10.99
C GLY A 79 2.65 -2.54 12.33
N GLN A 80 3.97 -2.35 12.28
CA GLN A 80 4.79 -2.07 13.44
C GLN A 80 5.71 -0.90 13.18
N ALA A 81 6.04 -0.16 14.25
CA ALA A 81 7.10 0.83 14.24
C ALA A 81 7.97 0.68 15.48
N CYS A 82 9.29 0.82 15.34
CA CYS A 82 10.21 0.70 16.46
C CYS A 82 10.99 1.98 16.72
N TYR A 83 11.26 2.26 17.99
CA TYR A 83 12.09 3.37 18.39
C TYR A 83 13.56 2.96 18.34
N GLU A 84 14.31 3.59 17.43
CA GLU A 84 15.71 3.28 17.14
C GLU A 84 16.61 3.24 18.38
N LYS A 85 16.41 4.15 19.34
CA LYS A 85 17.32 4.31 20.47
C LYS A 85 17.34 3.13 21.44
N ASP A 86 16.21 2.45 21.63
CA ASP A 86 16.10 1.37 22.62
C ASP A 86 15.40 0.11 22.08
N GLY A 87 15.15 0.05 20.77
CA GLY A 87 14.57 -1.10 20.08
C GLY A 87 13.11 -1.39 20.44
N LYS A 88 12.44 -0.50 21.19
CA LYS A 88 11.05 -0.73 21.60
C LYS A 88 10.09 -0.54 20.44
N CYS A 89 9.18 -1.47 20.27
CA CYS A 89 8.24 -1.47 19.16
C CYS A 89 6.81 -1.24 19.62
N ILE A 90 6.03 -0.59 18.78
CA ILE A 90 4.59 -0.38 18.94
C ILE A 90 3.87 -0.86 17.68
N MET A 91 2.60 -1.25 17.85
CA MET A 91 1.71 -1.51 16.73
C MET A 91 1.26 -0.20 16.12
N VAL A 92 1.19 -0.17 14.78
CA VAL A 92 0.63 0.93 14.00
C VAL A 92 -0.71 0.45 13.48
N GLU A 93 -1.77 1.15 13.84
CA GLU A 93 -3.13 0.86 13.41
C GLU A 93 -3.78 2.16 12.93
N GLY A 94 -4.62 2.08 11.91
CA GLY A 94 -5.35 3.23 11.42
C GLY A 94 -6.46 2.86 10.45
N GLU A 95 -7.50 3.69 10.43
CA GLU A 95 -8.60 3.58 9.48
C GLU A 95 -8.80 4.91 8.78
N ASN A 96 -9.03 4.88 7.48
CA ASN A 96 -9.31 6.06 6.68
C ASN A 96 -10.41 5.78 5.66
N THR A 97 -11.17 6.81 5.31
CA THR A 97 -12.19 6.75 4.26
C THR A 97 -11.91 7.84 3.23
N PHE A 98 -11.82 7.45 1.96
CA PHE A 98 -11.62 8.35 0.83
C PHE A 98 -12.93 8.47 0.05
N ALA A 99 -13.45 9.70 -0.07
CA ALA A 99 -14.55 10.00 -0.97
C ALA A 99 -14.02 10.13 -2.41
N VAL A 100 -14.54 9.32 -3.32
CA VAL A 100 -14.15 9.29 -4.73
C VAL A 100 -15.34 9.70 -5.59
N LYS A 101 -15.11 10.62 -6.51
CA LYS A 101 -16.14 11.05 -7.48
C LYS A 101 -16.35 9.98 -8.54
N GLY A 102 -17.62 9.73 -8.85
CA GLY A 102 -17.98 8.87 -9.98
C GLY A 102 -17.49 9.45 -11.30
N VAL A 103 -17.17 8.58 -12.26
CA VAL A 103 -16.75 8.96 -13.61
C VAL A 103 -17.73 8.38 -14.61
N LYS A 104 -18.31 9.23 -15.47
CA LYS A 104 -19.15 8.77 -16.59
C LYS A 104 -18.34 7.82 -17.45
N GLN A 105 -18.82 6.60 -17.62
CA GLN A 105 -18.08 5.57 -18.34
C GLN A 105 -18.30 5.80 -19.85
N THR A 106 -17.37 6.50 -20.50
CA THR A 106 -17.30 6.47 -21.97
C THR A 106 -16.80 5.09 -22.39
N ALA A 107 -17.52 4.43 -23.29
CA ALA A 107 -17.19 3.09 -23.77
C ALA A 107 -15.74 3.04 -24.31
N GLU A 108 -14.83 2.42 -23.56
CA GLU A 108 -13.51 2.04 -24.07
C GLU A 108 -13.73 0.97 -25.14
N THR A 109 -13.40 1.32 -26.39
CA THR A 109 -13.45 0.42 -27.54
C THR A 109 -12.52 -0.75 -27.25
N SER A 110 -13.09 -1.95 -27.10
CA SER A 110 -12.32 -3.19 -27.01
C SER A 110 -11.68 -3.46 -28.37
N GLY A 111 -10.49 -2.89 -28.59
CA GLY A 111 -9.62 -3.26 -29.69
C GLY A 111 -9.03 -4.64 -29.40
N VAL A 112 -9.71 -5.69 -29.87
CA VAL A 112 -9.11 -7.01 -30.04
C VAL A 112 -8.00 -6.85 -31.08
N VAL A 113 -6.75 -6.77 -30.64
CA VAL A 113 -5.61 -7.02 -31.53
C VAL A 113 -5.36 -8.52 -31.49
N THR A 114 -6.07 -9.25 -32.34
CA THR A 114 -5.61 -10.56 -32.81
C THR A 114 -4.49 -10.31 -33.80
N ASP A 115 -3.24 -10.49 -33.38
CA ASP A 115 -2.16 -10.72 -34.33
C ASP A 115 -1.85 -12.21 -34.39
N LEU A 116 -2.29 -12.79 -35.51
CA LEU A 116 -1.83 -14.04 -36.09
C LEU A 116 -0.39 -13.88 -36.59
N LYS A 117 0.54 -14.67 -36.03
CA LYS A 117 1.42 -15.57 -36.77
C LYS A 117 2.25 -16.44 -35.84
#